data_AF-A0A662USY2-F1
#
_entry.id   AF-A0A662USY2-F1
#
_cell.length_a   1.000
_cell.length_b   1.000
_cell.length_c   1.000
_cell.angle_alpha   90.00
_cell.angle_beta   90.00
_cell.angle_gamma   90.00
#
_symmetry.space_group_name_H-M   'P 1'
#
loop_
_entity.id
_entity.type
_entity.pdbx_description
1 polymer ?
#
loop_
_entity_poly.entity_id
_entity_poly.type
_entity_poly.pdbx_seq_one_letter_code
_entity_poly.pdbx_strand_id
1 'polypeptide(L)'
;MTEEVMDLNGAQTITISAGTISANGFTSPTIYVDGKVSSTLPDTNWHHIAITTDTDVDASAVVIGKVGADYFTGALDNVQLYAYARTADEIRLDYNAGTATHLGPSGKTCSEDPAGCMDYGLVGYWSFDEGTGTTAYDSSDEGNDGSLGGGTASKMPKWTAGHSVSGGHRVSGGAGALQFDGENDYVDCGSDESLNITDAITIEAWVYTRGHSAYMGILNKWDWTGGGHRSYGLIITSANVFRMSLSSDGTDDTRVICESSAISATTDQWYHVVGSYGGTDIVLYVNAILVDSDQFTGPIHSSPNSALIGAYDLGNTAYFDGIISEVRIYNRALSAEEIRYHYNRGGPVAHWKFDEGSGQTAHDSAGDADAQLGSDA
;
A
#
# COMPACT_ATOMS: atom_id res chain seq x y z
N MET A 1 -10.17 -41.02 -0.59
CA MET A 1 -8.96 -40.62 -1.35
C MET A 1 -8.60 -39.23 -0.86
N THR A 2 -7.32 -38.88 -0.89
CA THR A 2 -6.86 -37.53 -0.60
C THR A 2 -6.86 -36.75 -1.91
N GLU A 3 -7.39 -35.54 -1.88
CA GLU A 3 -7.45 -34.59 -2.98
C GLU A 3 -6.41 -33.50 -2.72
N GLU A 4 -5.57 -33.25 -3.72
CA GLU A 4 -4.42 -32.35 -3.62
C GLU A 4 -4.77 -30.96 -4.16
N VAL A 5 -5.04 -29.99 -3.28
CA VAL A 5 -5.62 -28.70 -3.68
C VAL A 5 -4.56 -27.70 -4.12
N MET A 6 -3.48 -27.56 -3.36
CA MET A 6 -2.47 -26.54 -3.61
C MET A 6 -1.10 -26.92 -3.03
N ASP A 7 -0.04 -26.63 -3.78
CA ASP A 7 1.34 -26.71 -3.35
C ASP A 7 1.97 -25.31 -3.42
N LEU A 8 2.39 -24.76 -2.28
CA LEU A 8 2.98 -23.43 -2.23
C LEU A 8 4.49 -23.43 -2.51
N ASN A 9 5.22 -24.46 -2.08
CA ASN A 9 6.69 -24.51 -2.21
C ASN A 9 7.32 -25.91 -2.03
N GLY A 10 6.50 -26.96 -2.07
CA GLY A 10 6.87 -28.37 -1.85
C GLY A 10 6.82 -28.80 -0.38
N ALA A 11 6.75 -27.89 0.58
CA ALA A 11 6.66 -28.18 2.01
C ALA A 11 5.30 -27.78 2.61
N GLN A 12 4.79 -26.60 2.25
CA GLN A 12 3.46 -26.15 2.62
C GLN A 12 2.43 -26.55 1.55
N THR A 13 1.51 -27.45 1.89
CA THR A 13 0.49 -27.97 0.96
C THR A 13 -0.90 -27.98 1.59
N ILE A 14 -1.93 -27.82 0.75
CA ILE A 14 -3.34 -27.91 1.13
C ILE A 14 -3.96 -29.14 0.51
N THR A 15 -4.58 -29.99 1.34
CA THR A 15 -5.19 -31.24 0.90
C THR A 15 -6.55 -31.48 1.55
N ILE A 16 -7.40 -32.28 0.91
CA ILE A 16 -8.72 -32.67 1.44
C ILE A 16 -8.79 -34.19 1.47
N SER A 17 -9.07 -34.78 2.63
CA SER A 17 -9.24 -36.23 2.75
C SER A 17 -10.53 -36.54 3.49
N ALA A 18 -11.43 -37.27 2.83
CA ALA A 18 -12.75 -37.64 3.36
C ALA A 18 -13.52 -36.43 3.96
N GLY A 19 -13.52 -35.30 3.24
CA GLY A 19 -14.19 -34.06 3.67
C GLY A 19 -13.44 -33.25 4.72
N THR A 20 -12.23 -33.65 5.12
CA THR A 20 -11.39 -32.90 6.07
C THR A 20 -10.27 -32.18 5.34
N ILE A 21 -10.20 -30.86 5.49
CA ILE A 21 -9.17 -29.97 4.95
C ILE A 21 -7.95 -30.01 5.87
N SER A 22 -6.76 -30.17 5.30
CA SER A 22 -5.47 -30.15 5.98
C SER A 22 -4.56 -29.10 5.36
N ALA A 23 -3.97 -28.24 6.20
CA ALA A 23 -2.90 -27.33 5.84
C ALA A 23 -1.58 -27.89 6.38
N ASN A 24 -0.87 -28.64 5.55
CA ASN A 24 0.34 -29.38 5.93
C ASN A 24 1.56 -28.46 5.90
N GLY A 25 2.48 -28.62 6.85
CA GLY A 25 3.72 -27.84 6.92
C GLY A 25 3.56 -26.43 7.50
N PHE A 26 2.33 -26.00 7.82
CA PHE A 26 2.07 -24.73 8.50
C PHE A 26 2.16 -24.88 10.01
N THR A 27 2.65 -23.84 10.70
CA THR A 27 2.64 -23.80 12.17
C THR A 27 1.31 -23.22 12.64
N SER A 28 0.48 -24.05 13.27
CA SER A 28 -0.81 -23.64 13.86
C SER A 28 -1.75 -22.88 12.91
N PRO A 29 -2.02 -23.38 11.69
CA PRO A 29 -2.94 -22.71 10.78
C PRO A 29 -4.37 -22.72 11.33
N THR A 30 -5.13 -21.66 11.05
CA THR A 30 -6.58 -21.65 11.28
C THR A 30 -7.29 -21.85 9.95
N ILE A 31 -8.16 -22.86 9.90
CA ILE A 31 -8.96 -23.18 8.72
C ILE A 31 -10.39 -22.70 8.96
N TYR A 32 -10.94 -22.04 7.95
CA TYR A 32 -12.32 -21.57 7.91
C TYR A 32 -13.04 -22.24 6.74
N VAL A 33 -14.25 -22.71 6.99
CA VAL A 33 -15.20 -23.16 5.96
C VAL A 33 -16.45 -22.29 6.09
N ASP A 34 -16.85 -21.64 5.00
CA ASP A 34 -18.03 -20.77 4.93
C ASP A 34 -18.04 -19.68 6.01
N GLY A 35 -16.90 -19.01 6.18
CA GLY A 35 -16.74 -17.91 7.14
C GLY A 35 -16.61 -18.34 8.60
N LYS A 36 -16.57 -19.65 8.90
CA LYS A 36 -16.51 -20.18 10.26
C LYS A 36 -15.30 -21.09 10.45
N VAL A 37 -14.61 -20.97 11.60
CA VAL A 37 -13.52 -21.89 11.97
C VAL A 37 -14.02 -23.34 11.93
N SER A 38 -13.48 -24.10 10.99
CA SER A 38 -13.84 -25.47 10.68
C SER A 38 -12.79 -26.05 9.74
N SER A 39 -12.44 -27.32 9.91
CA SER A 39 -11.62 -28.06 8.95
C SER A 39 -12.42 -29.10 8.18
N THR A 40 -13.75 -29.10 8.31
CA THR A 40 -14.63 -30.10 7.70
C THR A 40 -15.60 -29.46 6.72
N LEU A 41 -15.66 -30.02 5.51
CA LEU A 41 -16.67 -29.73 4.52
C LEU A 41 -17.98 -30.43 4.89
N PRO A 42 -19.12 -29.70 4.94
CA PRO A 42 -20.39 -30.28 5.34
C PRO A 42 -21.01 -31.14 4.24
N ASP A 43 -20.71 -30.86 2.98
CA ASP A 43 -21.18 -31.61 1.81
C ASP A 43 -20.24 -31.41 0.60
N THR A 44 -20.72 -31.68 -0.62
CA THR A 44 -19.95 -31.62 -1.87
C THR A 44 -20.34 -30.43 -2.75
N ASN A 45 -21.07 -29.44 -2.22
CA ASN A 45 -21.39 -28.21 -2.92
C ASN A 45 -20.18 -27.24 -2.89
N TRP A 46 -20.35 -26.07 -3.50
CA TRP A 46 -19.36 -24.98 -3.40
C TRP A 46 -19.25 -24.49 -1.96
N HIS A 47 -18.02 -24.39 -1.48
CA HIS A 47 -17.68 -23.86 -0.15
C HIS A 47 -16.57 -22.83 -0.25
N HIS A 48 -16.66 -21.78 0.56
CA HIS A 48 -15.56 -20.83 0.72
C HIS A 48 -14.58 -21.38 1.75
N ILE A 49 -13.33 -21.60 1.36
CA ILE A 49 -12.27 -22.10 2.24
C ILE A 49 -11.22 -21.00 2.40
N ALA A 50 -10.93 -20.62 3.63
CA ALA A 50 -9.83 -19.72 3.94
C ALA A 50 -8.89 -20.38 4.95
N ILE A 51 -7.59 -20.21 4.75
CA ILE A 51 -6.54 -20.76 5.61
C ILE A 51 -5.63 -19.62 5.99
N THR A 52 -5.49 -19.36 7.28
CA THR A 52 -4.64 -18.29 7.81
C THR A 52 -3.53 -18.88 8.65
N THR A 53 -2.38 -18.22 8.64
CA THR A 53 -1.19 -18.64 9.36
C THR A 53 -0.32 -17.42 9.65
N ASP A 54 0.35 -17.41 10.80
CA ASP A 54 1.42 -16.45 11.11
C ASP A 54 2.80 -16.96 10.67
N THR A 55 2.84 -18.16 10.06
CA THR A 55 4.06 -18.71 9.45
C THR A 55 4.26 -18.07 8.09
N ASP A 56 5.36 -17.33 7.92
CA ASP A 56 5.80 -16.85 6.62
C ASP A 56 6.00 -18.03 5.65
N VAL A 57 5.53 -17.86 4.42
CA VAL A 57 5.71 -18.83 3.34
C VAL A 57 6.46 -18.16 2.20
N ASP A 58 7.74 -18.50 2.07
CA ASP A 58 8.52 -18.15 0.90
C ASP A 58 8.23 -19.15 -0.22
N ALA A 59 7.65 -18.66 -1.31
CA ALA A 59 7.28 -19.44 -2.48
C ALA A 59 7.81 -18.75 -3.74
N SER A 60 8.64 -19.45 -4.52
CA SER A 60 9.08 -18.98 -5.84
C SER A 60 8.16 -19.45 -6.97
N ALA A 61 7.31 -20.44 -6.71
CA ALA A 61 6.32 -20.97 -7.65
C ALA A 61 5.19 -21.66 -6.87
N VAL A 62 3.94 -21.26 -7.12
CA VAL A 62 2.74 -21.86 -6.53
C VAL A 62 2.06 -22.74 -7.59
N VAL A 63 1.64 -23.94 -7.19
CA VAL A 63 0.89 -24.87 -8.04
C VAL A 63 -0.51 -25.06 -7.47
N ILE A 64 -1.52 -24.84 -8.29
CA ILE A 64 -2.93 -25.00 -7.94
C ILE A 64 -3.45 -26.27 -8.61
N GLY A 65 -4.20 -27.08 -7.87
CA GLY A 65 -4.84 -28.31 -8.35
C GLY A 65 -3.92 -29.53 -8.42
N LYS A 66 -2.74 -29.48 -7.79
CA LYS A 66 -1.75 -30.57 -7.80
C LYS A 66 -0.78 -30.47 -6.63
N VAL A 67 -0.40 -31.62 -6.07
CA VAL A 67 0.73 -31.78 -5.16
C VAL A 67 1.52 -33.01 -5.58
N GLY A 68 2.83 -32.87 -5.79
CA GLY A 68 3.67 -33.98 -6.27
C GLY A 68 3.20 -34.54 -7.62
N ALA A 69 2.76 -35.79 -7.65
CA ALA A 69 2.27 -36.46 -8.85
C ALA A 69 0.73 -36.58 -8.91
N ASP A 70 0.03 -36.16 -7.85
CA ASP A 70 -1.39 -36.36 -7.66
C ASP A 70 -2.17 -35.07 -7.93
N TYR A 71 -3.36 -35.20 -8.52
CA TYR A 71 -4.16 -34.08 -9.03
C TYR A 71 -5.44 -33.89 -8.23
N PHE A 72 -5.87 -32.64 -8.09
CA PHE A 72 -7.19 -32.31 -7.58
C PHE A 72 -8.28 -32.86 -8.50
N THR A 73 -9.31 -33.45 -7.90
CA THR A 73 -10.51 -33.89 -8.64
C THR A 73 -11.69 -33.07 -8.15
N GLY A 74 -11.99 -31.98 -8.85
CA GLY A 74 -13.07 -31.06 -8.48
C GLY A 74 -13.02 -29.78 -9.29
N ALA A 75 -13.78 -28.78 -8.86
CA ALA A 75 -13.72 -27.43 -9.39
C ALA A 75 -13.13 -26.48 -8.35
N LEU A 76 -12.30 -25.55 -8.81
CA LEU A 76 -11.79 -24.43 -8.02
C LEU A 76 -12.22 -23.14 -8.72
N ASP A 77 -12.52 -22.13 -7.93
CA ASP A 77 -12.93 -20.81 -8.38
C ASP A 77 -12.47 -19.77 -7.36
N ASN A 78 -12.22 -18.53 -7.80
CA ASN A 78 -11.83 -17.39 -6.97
C ASN A 78 -10.67 -17.69 -6.02
N VAL A 79 -9.58 -18.25 -6.55
CA VAL A 79 -8.40 -18.55 -5.73
C VAL A 79 -7.63 -17.26 -5.46
N GLN A 80 -7.44 -16.96 -4.18
CA GLN A 80 -6.80 -15.74 -3.69
C GLN A 80 -5.65 -16.06 -2.76
N LEU A 81 -4.53 -15.36 -2.93
CA LEU A 81 -3.41 -15.38 -1.99
C LEU A 81 -3.24 -14.01 -1.39
N TYR A 82 -3.08 -13.95 -0.07
CA TYR A 82 -2.80 -12.73 0.67
C TYR A 82 -1.44 -12.87 1.31
N ALA A 83 -0.67 -11.78 1.28
CA ALA A 83 0.66 -11.77 1.87
C ALA A 83 0.62 -11.34 3.36
N TYR A 84 -0.57 -11.33 3.95
CA TYR A 84 -0.85 -11.07 5.36
C TYR A 84 -1.95 -12.03 5.84
N ALA A 85 -1.98 -12.31 7.14
CA ALA A 85 -3.03 -13.14 7.73
C ALA A 85 -4.37 -12.39 7.72
N ARG A 86 -5.38 -12.97 7.07
CA ARG A 86 -6.76 -12.43 7.08
C ARG A 86 -7.42 -12.67 8.42
N THR A 87 -8.24 -11.74 8.89
CA THR A 87 -8.98 -11.90 10.13
C THR A 87 -10.22 -12.76 9.95
N ALA A 88 -10.76 -13.31 11.04
CA ALA A 88 -12.02 -14.04 11.00
C ALA A 88 -13.20 -13.21 10.46
N ASP A 89 -13.21 -11.89 10.69
CA ASP A 89 -14.26 -10.99 10.20
C ASP A 89 -14.09 -10.70 8.72
N GLU A 90 -12.88 -10.48 8.24
CA GLU A 90 -12.58 -10.32 6.81
C GLU A 90 -12.94 -11.58 6.04
N ILE A 91 -12.59 -12.76 6.56
CA ILE A 91 -12.96 -14.05 5.95
C ILE A 91 -14.48 -14.24 5.91
N ARG A 92 -15.17 -13.80 6.97
CA ARG A 92 -16.62 -13.79 7.01
C ARG A 92 -17.20 -12.79 6.02
N LEU A 93 -16.55 -11.63 5.82
CA LEU A 93 -16.92 -10.65 4.81
C LEU A 93 -16.67 -11.19 3.40
N ASP A 94 -15.57 -11.90 3.13
CA ASP A 94 -15.27 -12.53 1.84
C ASP A 94 -16.31 -13.59 1.48
N TYR A 95 -16.63 -14.47 2.43
CA TYR A 95 -17.71 -15.44 2.28
C TYR A 95 -19.06 -14.74 2.01
N ASN A 96 -19.34 -13.68 2.77
CA ASN A 96 -20.54 -12.86 2.59
C ASN A 96 -20.42 -11.85 1.44
N ALA A 97 -19.30 -11.72 0.72
CA ALA A 97 -19.18 -10.77 -0.39
C ALA A 97 -20.01 -11.25 -1.58
N GLY A 98 -20.32 -12.56 -1.63
CA GLY A 98 -21.40 -13.12 -2.46
C GLY A 98 -22.82 -12.76 -1.99
N THR A 99 -22.99 -12.16 -0.82
CA THR A 99 -24.24 -11.74 -0.16
C THR A 99 -24.03 -10.52 0.77
N ALA A 100 -23.79 -9.34 0.17
CA ALA A 100 -23.40 -8.08 0.83
C ALA A 100 -23.92 -7.83 2.27
N THR A 101 -23.03 -7.51 3.22
CA THR A 101 -23.21 -6.46 4.26
C THR A 101 -21.92 -6.20 5.07
N HIS A 102 -21.52 -4.93 5.13
CA HIS A 102 -20.38 -4.37 5.85
C HIS A 102 -20.76 -4.01 7.29
N LEU A 103 -19.98 -4.41 8.30
CA LEU A 103 -20.16 -3.95 9.70
C LEU A 103 -18.78 -3.71 10.36
N GLY A 104 -18.66 -2.52 10.97
CA GLY A 104 -17.42 -1.87 11.45
C GLY A 104 -16.81 -2.37 12.77
N PRO A 105 -16.01 -1.52 13.44
CA PRO A 105 -14.69 -1.91 13.93
C PRO A 105 -14.73 -2.73 15.22
N SER A 106 -13.97 -3.82 15.19
CA SER A 106 -13.66 -4.67 16.33
C SER A 106 -12.55 -4.03 17.17
N GLY A 107 -12.59 -4.18 18.50
CA GLY A 107 -11.58 -3.63 19.43
C GLY A 107 -10.21 -4.32 19.34
N LYS A 108 -9.70 -4.52 18.13
CA LYS A 108 -8.42 -5.14 17.78
C LYS A 108 -7.32 -4.08 17.66
N THR A 109 -6.07 -4.50 17.79
CA THR A 109 -4.90 -3.65 17.54
C THR A 109 -4.65 -3.49 16.03
N CYS A 110 -3.89 -2.47 15.61
CA CYS A 110 -3.72 -2.16 14.19
C CYS A 110 -2.93 -3.22 13.39
N SER A 111 -2.16 -4.07 14.07
CA SER A 111 -1.56 -5.27 13.47
C SER A 111 -2.57 -6.40 13.24
N GLU A 112 -3.67 -6.41 13.99
CA GLU A 112 -4.71 -7.44 13.94
C GLU A 112 -5.93 -7.03 13.11
N ASP A 113 -6.13 -5.73 12.88
CA ASP A 113 -7.20 -5.16 12.03
C ASP A 113 -6.69 -3.89 11.35
N PRO A 114 -5.83 -4.03 10.31
CA PRO A 114 -5.30 -2.88 9.60
C PRO A 114 -6.44 -2.01 9.07
N ALA A 115 -7.46 -2.61 8.45
CA ALA A 115 -8.61 -1.92 7.89
C ALA A 115 -9.36 -1.05 8.92
N GLY A 116 -9.51 -1.53 10.16
CA GLY A 116 -10.14 -0.79 11.26
C GLY A 116 -9.29 0.34 11.85
N CYS A 117 -8.01 0.43 11.48
CA CYS A 117 -7.03 1.38 12.02
C CYS A 117 -6.54 2.43 11.01
N MET A 118 -7.10 2.45 9.79
CA MET A 118 -6.62 3.31 8.70
C MET A 118 -6.72 4.82 9.00
N ASP A 119 -7.64 5.22 9.90
CA ASP A 119 -7.81 6.60 10.34
C ASP A 119 -7.08 6.89 11.67
N TYR A 120 -6.58 5.85 12.36
CA TYR A 120 -5.89 6.03 13.64
C TYR A 120 -4.57 6.78 13.43
N GLY A 121 -4.45 7.95 14.05
CA GLY A 121 -3.28 8.81 13.90
C GLY A 121 -3.14 9.46 12.53
N LEU A 122 -4.17 9.41 11.68
CA LEU A 122 -4.20 10.10 10.39
C LEU A 122 -4.37 11.61 10.65
N VAL A 123 -3.42 12.41 10.18
CA VAL A 123 -3.41 13.88 10.37
C VAL A 123 -3.50 14.67 9.07
N GLY A 124 -3.47 13.98 7.93
CA GLY A 124 -3.73 14.56 6.63
C GLY A 124 -3.97 13.47 5.60
N TYR A 125 -5.04 13.58 4.81
CA TYR A 125 -5.34 12.71 3.67
C TYR A 125 -5.93 13.49 2.51
N TRP A 126 -5.16 13.61 1.43
CA TRP A 126 -5.59 14.20 0.17
C TRP A 126 -5.73 13.12 -0.91
N SER A 127 -6.96 12.65 -1.14
CA SER A 127 -7.25 11.64 -2.18
C SER A 127 -7.19 12.21 -3.59
N PHE A 128 -7.53 13.50 -3.72
CA PHE A 128 -7.70 14.26 -4.96
C PHE A 128 -8.94 13.87 -5.80
N ASP A 129 -9.95 13.26 -5.18
CA ASP A 129 -11.16 12.82 -5.86
C ASP A 129 -12.14 13.96 -6.21
N GLU A 130 -11.85 15.20 -5.79
CA GLU A 130 -12.67 16.38 -6.11
C GLU A 130 -12.73 16.66 -7.62
N GLY A 131 -11.61 16.39 -8.31
CA GLY A 131 -11.46 16.50 -9.76
C GLY A 131 -11.61 17.92 -10.33
N THR A 132 -11.91 18.93 -9.52
CA THR A 132 -12.11 20.33 -9.91
C THR A 132 -11.88 21.29 -8.75
N GLY A 133 -11.77 22.59 -9.06
CA GLY A 133 -11.60 23.64 -8.05
C GLY A 133 -10.13 23.93 -7.72
N THR A 134 -9.93 24.67 -6.63
CA THR A 134 -8.61 25.19 -6.20
C THR A 134 -8.18 24.65 -4.83
N THR A 135 -8.93 23.69 -4.29
CA THR A 135 -8.72 23.12 -2.97
C THR A 135 -8.67 21.61 -3.09
N ALA A 136 -7.65 20.99 -2.49
CA ALA A 136 -7.60 19.57 -2.20
C ALA A 136 -8.05 19.40 -0.75
N TYR A 137 -9.17 18.75 -0.51
CA TYR A 137 -9.70 18.64 0.85
C TYR A 137 -8.92 17.57 1.63
N ASP A 138 -8.68 17.88 2.89
CA ASP A 138 -8.19 16.90 3.85
C ASP A 138 -9.37 16.05 4.34
N SER A 139 -9.27 14.74 4.13
CA SER A 139 -10.27 13.77 4.60
C SER A 139 -9.98 13.24 6.01
N SER A 140 -8.91 13.72 6.67
CA SER A 140 -8.65 13.48 8.09
C SER A 140 -9.53 14.38 8.98
N ASP A 141 -9.50 14.12 10.29
CA ASP A 141 -10.22 14.93 11.28
C ASP A 141 -9.51 16.26 11.62
N GLU A 142 -8.33 16.54 11.04
CA GLU A 142 -7.51 17.72 11.37
C GLU A 142 -7.78 18.94 10.47
N GLY A 143 -8.40 18.75 9.30
CA GLY A 143 -8.82 19.86 8.43
C GLY A 143 -7.67 20.62 7.74
N ASN A 144 -6.59 19.93 7.39
CA ASN A 144 -5.43 20.46 6.68
C ASN A 144 -5.68 20.62 5.17
N ASP A 145 -6.76 21.30 4.79
CA ASP A 145 -7.11 21.51 3.38
C ASP A 145 -5.96 22.18 2.60
N GLY A 146 -5.63 21.59 1.46
CA GLY A 146 -4.56 22.04 0.58
C GLY A 146 -5.02 23.10 -0.41
N SER A 147 -4.32 24.24 -0.49
CA SER A 147 -4.52 25.25 -1.52
C SER A 147 -3.64 24.99 -2.74
N LEU A 148 -4.25 24.72 -3.90
CA LEU A 148 -3.52 24.51 -5.15
C LEU A 148 -2.78 25.81 -5.55
N GLY A 149 -1.47 25.70 -5.76
CA GLY A 149 -0.58 26.81 -6.07
C GLY A 149 -0.46 27.89 -4.99
N GLY A 150 -0.92 27.61 -3.76
CA GLY A 150 -1.02 28.61 -2.69
C GLY A 150 -1.90 29.80 -3.08
N GLY A 151 -2.99 29.55 -3.82
CA GLY A 151 -3.89 30.58 -4.35
C GLY A 151 -3.37 31.32 -5.59
N THR A 152 -2.22 30.93 -6.15
CA THR A 152 -1.68 31.51 -7.39
C THR A 152 -1.99 30.62 -8.59
N ALA A 153 -2.87 31.09 -9.48
CA ALA A 153 -3.37 30.28 -10.60
C ALA A 153 -2.29 29.73 -11.56
N SER A 154 -1.17 30.43 -11.73
CA SER A 154 -0.07 30.00 -12.61
C SER A 154 0.87 28.97 -11.98
N LYS A 155 0.57 28.51 -10.75
CA LYS A 155 1.33 27.51 -9.98
C LYS A 155 0.44 26.34 -9.55
N MET A 156 -0.74 26.24 -10.16
CA MET A 156 -1.72 25.24 -9.79
C MET A 156 -1.47 23.96 -10.57
N PRO A 157 -1.28 22.81 -9.88
CA PRO A 157 -1.33 21.53 -10.56
C PRO A 157 -2.71 21.28 -11.16
N LYS A 158 -2.78 20.36 -12.12
CA LYS A 158 -4.01 20.04 -12.85
C LYS A 158 -4.65 18.76 -12.34
N TRP A 159 -5.95 18.79 -12.12
CA TRP A 159 -6.74 17.59 -11.86
C TRP A 159 -6.61 16.58 -13.01
N THR A 160 -6.37 15.31 -12.67
CA THR A 160 -6.26 14.20 -13.62
C THR A 160 -6.75 12.90 -12.99
N ALA A 161 -6.85 11.84 -13.79
CA ALA A 161 -7.06 10.50 -13.27
C ALA A 161 -5.77 9.98 -12.64
N GLY A 162 -5.89 9.44 -11.42
CA GLY A 162 -4.84 8.82 -10.64
C GLY A 162 -4.65 7.34 -10.92
N HIS A 163 -3.93 6.68 -10.01
CA HIS A 163 -3.61 5.28 -10.10
C HIS A 163 -4.88 4.43 -10.05
N SER A 164 -5.21 3.77 -11.16
CA SER A 164 -6.22 2.72 -11.21
C SER A 164 -5.48 1.39 -11.32
N VAL A 165 -5.62 0.51 -10.31
CA VAL A 165 -5.14 -0.86 -10.40
C VAL A 165 -5.76 -1.54 -11.63
N SER A 166 -4.92 -2.00 -12.55
CA SER A 166 -5.32 -2.81 -13.69
C SER A 166 -5.90 -4.13 -13.18
N GLY A 167 -7.11 -4.49 -13.61
CA GLY A 167 -7.86 -5.65 -13.09
C GLY A 167 -9.37 -5.46 -12.98
N GLY A 168 -9.87 -4.25 -13.31
CA GLY A 168 -11.31 -3.99 -13.43
C GLY A 168 -12.00 -3.62 -12.11
N HIS A 169 -11.29 -3.61 -10.98
CA HIS A 169 -11.78 -2.96 -9.77
C HIS A 169 -11.46 -1.45 -9.84
N ARG A 170 -12.26 -0.72 -10.64
CA ARG A 170 -12.42 0.71 -10.39
C ARG A 170 -13.02 0.84 -8.99
N VAL A 171 -12.27 1.42 -8.06
CA VAL A 171 -12.86 1.86 -6.80
C VAL A 171 -14.01 2.80 -7.15
N SER A 172 -15.20 2.50 -6.63
CA SER A 172 -16.35 3.41 -6.68
C SER A 172 -15.99 4.65 -5.86
N GLY A 173 -15.75 5.78 -6.53
CA GLY A 173 -15.07 6.95 -5.98
C GLY A 173 -13.75 7.09 -6.72
N GLY A 174 -13.78 7.76 -7.87
CA GLY A 174 -12.75 7.62 -8.90
C GLY A 174 -11.39 8.07 -8.40
N ALA A 175 -10.35 7.24 -8.59
CA ALA A 175 -8.97 7.54 -8.22
C ALA A 175 -8.53 8.89 -8.78
N GLY A 176 -8.71 9.96 -8.01
CA GLY A 176 -8.32 11.30 -8.38
C GLY A 176 -6.82 11.50 -8.24
N ALA A 177 -6.29 12.49 -8.94
CA ALA A 177 -4.90 12.86 -8.81
C ALA A 177 -4.66 14.29 -9.25
N LEU A 178 -3.48 14.79 -8.89
CA LEU A 178 -2.94 16.04 -9.39
C LEU A 178 -1.74 15.76 -10.28
N GLN A 179 -1.73 16.41 -11.45
CA GLN A 179 -0.62 16.44 -12.39
C GLN A 179 0.18 17.72 -12.18
N PHE A 180 1.48 17.56 -11.98
CA PHE A 180 2.46 18.61 -11.78
C PHE A 180 3.37 18.69 -13.01
N ASP A 181 3.81 19.89 -13.37
CA ASP A 181 4.55 20.16 -14.61
C ASP A 181 6.08 20.26 -14.45
N GLY A 182 6.60 20.09 -13.24
CA GLY A 182 8.03 20.19 -12.94
C GLY A 182 8.58 21.61 -12.85
N GLU A 183 7.77 22.66 -13.07
CA GLU A 183 8.26 24.04 -13.10
C GLU A 183 7.96 24.81 -11.83
N ASN A 184 6.70 24.80 -11.37
CA ASN A 184 6.30 25.62 -10.23
C ASN A 184 5.03 25.13 -9.50
N ASP A 185 4.45 24.01 -9.91
CA ASP A 185 3.21 23.48 -9.37
C ASP A 185 3.39 22.91 -7.96
N TYR A 186 2.46 23.21 -7.05
CA TYR A 186 2.43 22.64 -5.70
C TYR A 186 1.03 22.72 -5.07
N VAL A 187 0.83 22.00 -3.96
CA VAL A 187 -0.29 22.21 -3.04
C VAL A 187 0.27 22.67 -1.70
N ASP A 188 -0.24 23.78 -1.18
CA ASP A 188 0.09 24.29 0.15
C ASP A 188 -0.90 23.75 1.18
N CYS A 189 -0.46 22.83 2.03
CA CYS A 189 -1.28 22.19 3.05
C CYS A 189 -1.27 22.98 4.38
N GLY A 190 -0.62 24.15 4.41
CA GLY A 190 -0.50 24.95 5.62
C GLY A 190 0.51 24.42 6.62
N SER A 191 0.50 25.03 7.82
CA SER A 191 1.49 24.84 8.89
C SER A 191 0.85 24.56 10.25
N ASP A 192 -0.34 23.93 10.23
CA ASP A 192 -1.09 23.62 11.45
C ASP A 192 -0.27 22.80 12.46
N GLU A 193 -0.64 22.87 13.74
CA GLU A 193 0.00 22.13 14.81
C GLU A 193 -0.04 20.61 14.58
N SER A 194 -1.10 20.09 13.95
CA SER A 194 -1.17 18.66 13.61
C SER A 194 -0.10 18.19 12.61
N LEU A 195 0.45 19.12 11.81
CA LEU A 195 1.54 18.88 10.87
C LEU A 195 2.93 19.16 11.49
N ASN A 196 2.98 19.57 12.76
CA ASN A 196 4.23 19.77 13.51
C ASN A 196 4.58 18.51 14.31
N ILE A 197 4.70 17.39 13.59
CA ILE A 197 4.92 16.05 14.14
C ILE A 197 6.34 15.93 14.70
N THR A 198 6.48 15.45 15.94
CA THR A 198 7.76 15.41 16.67
C THR A 198 8.21 14.02 17.13
N ASP A 199 7.30 13.06 17.31
CA ASP A 199 7.63 11.76 17.91
C ASP A 199 7.74 10.62 16.89
N ALA A 200 6.70 10.42 16.08
CA ALA A 200 6.63 9.36 15.08
C ALA A 200 5.84 9.84 13.87
N ILE A 201 6.20 9.40 12.66
CA ILE A 201 5.56 9.85 11.42
C ILE A 201 5.50 8.72 10.39
N THR A 202 4.44 8.68 9.61
CA THR A 202 4.43 7.99 8.31
C THR A 202 3.92 8.92 7.24
N ILE A 203 4.59 8.96 6.10
CA ILE A 203 4.18 9.70 4.91
C ILE A 203 4.03 8.68 3.79
N GLU A 204 2.89 8.67 3.10
CA GLU A 204 2.69 7.84 1.91
C GLU A 204 2.08 8.60 0.75
N ALA A 205 2.40 8.18 -0.47
CA ALA A 205 1.77 8.67 -1.69
C ALA A 205 1.89 7.64 -2.82
N TRP A 206 0.94 7.67 -3.75
CA TRP A 206 1.10 7.09 -5.07
C TRP A 206 1.68 8.13 -6.02
N VAL A 207 2.75 7.77 -6.74
CA VAL A 207 3.47 8.69 -7.64
C VAL A 207 3.74 8.05 -9.00
N TYR A 208 3.61 8.85 -10.04
CA TYR A 208 4.01 8.51 -11.41
C TYR A 208 4.93 9.62 -11.90
N THR A 209 6.21 9.33 -12.07
CA THR A 209 7.21 10.32 -12.51
C THR A 209 7.38 10.32 -14.03
N ARG A 210 7.61 11.50 -14.61
CA ARG A 210 8.01 11.65 -16.03
C ARG A 210 9.52 11.80 -16.21
N GLY A 211 10.27 11.66 -15.12
CA GLY A 211 11.73 11.73 -15.08
C GLY A 211 12.22 13.16 -14.94
N HIS A 212 13.29 13.36 -14.17
CA HIS A 212 13.86 14.69 -13.96
C HIS A 212 15.37 14.61 -13.68
N SER A 213 16.06 15.75 -13.78
CA SER A 213 17.51 15.85 -13.53
C SER A 213 17.87 16.53 -12.21
N ALA A 214 16.86 16.96 -11.45
CA ALA A 214 16.99 17.55 -10.12
C ALA A 214 16.08 16.83 -9.12
N TYR A 215 16.20 17.19 -7.84
CA TYR A 215 15.29 16.74 -6.79
C TYR A 215 13.84 17.13 -7.11
N MET A 216 12.90 16.27 -6.75
CA MET A 216 11.47 16.48 -6.88
C MET A 216 10.79 16.18 -5.56
N GLY A 217 10.03 17.13 -5.03
CA GLY A 217 9.29 16.93 -3.79
C GLY A 217 8.00 16.15 -4.01
N ILE A 218 7.78 15.07 -3.25
CA ILE A 218 6.48 14.39 -3.18
C ILE A 218 5.64 15.06 -2.11
N LEU A 219 6.09 15.01 -0.85
CA LEU A 219 5.54 15.75 0.27
C LEU A 219 6.68 16.24 1.18
N ASN A 220 6.75 17.54 1.45
CA ASN A 220 7.85 18.13 2.21
C ASN A 220 7.40 19.22 3.17
N LYS A 221 7.97 19.20 4.37
CA LYS A 221 8.01 20.33 5.31
C LYS A 221 9.49 20.65 5.55
N TRP A 222 10.14 21.08 4.47
CA TRP A 222 11.58 21.20 4.36
C TRP A 222 11.96 22.55 3.74
N ASP A 223 13.11 23.10 4.13
CA ASP A 223 13.60 24.38 3.60
C ASP A 223 15.13 24.38 3.46
N TRP A 224 15.61 24.59 2.24
CA TRP A 224 17.03 24.63 1.91
C TRP A 224 17.60 26.06 1.91
N THR A 225 16.75 27.08 1.88
CA THR A 225 17.13 28.49 1.63
C THR A 225 17.74 29.21 2.84
N GLY A 226 17.85 28.51 3.98
CA GLY A 226 18.53 28.97 5.19
C GLY A 226 17.54 29.46 6.26
N GLY A 227 17.71 28.98 7.50
CA GLY A 227 16.79 29.27 8.61
C GLY A 227 16.71 28.15 9.65
N GLY A 228 17.07 26.92 9.26
CA GLY A 228 17.04 25.78 10.18
C GLY A 228 15.62 25.24 10.37
N HIS A 229 14.89 25.00 9.28
CA HIS A 229 13.47 24.63 9.30
C HIS A 229 13.20 23.31 8.57
N ARG A 230 14.20 22.42 8.56
CA ARG A 230 14.11 21.06 8.00
C ARG A 230 13.37 20.17 8.99
N SER A 231 12.19 19.69 8.63
CA SER A 231 11.43 18.77 9.48
C SER A 231 11.47 17.36 8.87
N TYR A 232 10.53 17.07 7.97
CA TYR A 232 10.39 15.81 7.27
C TYR A 232 10.23 16.04 5.77
N GLY A 233 10.66 15.07 4.96
CA GLY A 233 10.51 15.13 3.51
C GLY A 233 10.53 13.76 2.85
N LEU A 234 9.62 13.56 1.90
CA LEU A 234 9.59 12.42 0.99
C LEU A 234 9.77 12.95 -0.44
N ILE A 235 10.79 12.44 -1.14
CA ILE A 235 11.25 13.00 -2.42
C ILE A 235 11.71 11.92 -3.39
N ILE A 236 11.85 12.33 -4.66
CA ILE A 236 12.70 11.66 -5.64
C ILE A 236 13.97 12.50 -5.81
N THR A 237 15.14 11.88 -5.74
CA THR A 237 16.41 12.59 -5.91
C THR A 237 16.79 12.78 -7.37
N SER A 238 17.81 13.60 -7.64
CA SER A 238 18.38 13.77 -8.99
C SER A 238 18.97 12.48 -9.57
N ALA A 239 19.18 11.44 -8.76
CA ALA A 239 19.63 10.12 -9.20
C ALA A 239 18.46 9.16 -9.49
N ASN A 240 17.21 9.67 -9.52
CA ASN A 240 15.98 8.88 -9.69
C ASN A 240 15.82 7.79 -8.63
N VAL A 241 16.09 8.10 -7.36
CA VAL A 241 15.80 7.19 -6.24
C VAL A 241 14.90 7.88 -5.23
N PHE A 242 14.03 7.08 -4.59
CA PHE A 242 13.16 7.57 -3.53
C PHE A 242 13.95 7.80 -2.26
N ARG A 243 13.61 8.87 -1.54
CA ARG A 243 14.28 9.23 -0.29
C ARG A 243 13.29 9.77 0.73
N MET A 244 13.40 9.29 1.96
CA MET A 244 12.86 9.96 3.14
C MET A 244 13.98 10.69 3.88
N SER A 245 13.69 11.85 4.44
CA SER A 245 14.62 12.58 5.29
C SER A 245 13.91 13.15 6.51
N LEU A 246 14.60 13.14 7.64
CA LEU A 246 14.19 13.77 8.90
C LEU A 246 15.37 14.59 9.44
N SER A 247 15.08 15.64 10.21
CA SER A 247 16.09 16.39 10.98
C SER A 247 15.58 16.60 12.39
N SER A 248 16.47 16.52 13.39
CA SER A 248 16.07 16.66 14.80
C SER A 248 16.12 18.09 15.33
N ASP A 249 16.89 18.97 14.70
CA ASP A 249 17.03 20.36 15.11
C ASP A 249 16.80 21.39 13.99
N GLY A 250 16.40 20.94 12.80
CA GLY A 250 16.16 21.80 11.64
C GLY A 250 17.38 22.04 10.77
N THR A 251 18.57 21.57 11.19
CA THR A 251 19.83 21.74 10.46
C THR A 251 20.15 20.56 9.56
N ASP A 252 21.10 20.73 8.65
CA ASP A 252 21.57 19.63 7.79
C ASP A 252 22.48 18.66 8.56
N ASP A 253 23.15 19.12 9.63
CA ASP A 253 24.08 18.31 10.43
C ASP A 253 23.38 17.20 11.22
N THR A 254 22.10 17.39 11.55
CA THR A 254 21.28 16.40 12.28
C THR A 254 20.34 15.62 11.36
N ARG A 255 20.48 15.79 10.05
CA ARG A 255 19.63 15.10 9.09
C ARG A 255 19.99 13.61 9.04
N VAL A 256 18.97 12.77 9.13
CA VAL A 256 19.02 11.37 8.71
C VAL A 256 18.37 11.21 7.33
N ILE A 257 18.91 10.31 6.53
CA ILE A 257 18.43 9.99 5.18
C ILE A 257 18.21 8.50 5.11
N CYS A 258 17.09 8.10 4.52
CA CYS A 258 16.84 6.74 4.06
C CYS A 258 16.58 6.81 2.55
N GLU A 259 17.37 6.11 1.74
CA GLU A 259 17.39 6.22 0.28
C GLU A 259 17.36 4.84 -0.39
N SER A 260 16.42 4.65 -1.31
CA SER A 260 16.24 3.38 -2.00
C SER A 260 17.48 2.99 -2.79
N SER A 261 18.06 1.85 -2.45
CA SER A 261 19.13 1.22 -3.23
C SER A 261 18.63 0.11 -4.17
N ALA A 262 17.43 -0.43 -3.89
CA ALA A 262 16.86 -1.58 -4.59
C ALA A 262 15.93 -1.20 -5.75
N ILE A 263 15.20 -0.07 -5.63
CA ILE A 263 14.19 0.35 -6.60
C ILE A 263 14.44 1.81 -7.01
N SER A 264 14.67 2.03 -8.31
CA SER A 264 14.78 3.38 -8.89
C SER A 264 13.42 3.87 -9.41
N ALA A 265 13.19 5.17 -9.31
CA ALA A 265 12.03 5.87 -9.84
C ALA A 265 12.16 6.04 -11.37
N THR A 266 11.81 5.00 -12.13
CA THR A 266 11.82 5.06 -13.59
C THR A 266 10.51 5.66 -14.12
N THR A 267 10.53 6.17 -15.36
CA THR A 267 9.34 6.76 -15.98
C THR A 267 8.32 5.68 -16.32
N ASP A 268 7.10 6.15 -16.60
CA ASP A 268 6.03 5.34 -17.20
C ASP A 268 5.40 4.26 -16.31
N GLN A 269 5.57 4.36 -14.98
CA GLN A 269 4.90 3.46 -14.03
C GLN A 269 4.56 4.16 -12.71
N TRP A 270 3.61 3.56 -11.99
CA TRP A 270 3.21 4.01 -10.66
C TRP A 270 4.05 3.35 -9.58
N TYR A 271 4.35 4.11 -8.54
CA TYR A 271 4.98 3.64 -7.31
C TYR A 271 4.17 4.08 -6.11
N HIS A 272 3.97 3.18 -5.15
CA HIS A 272 3.54 3.54 -3.80
C HIS A 272 4.79 3.71 -2.96
N VAL A 273 5.00 4.90 -2.40
CA VAL A 273 6.22 5.24 -1.67
C VAL A 273 5.82 5.61 -0.25
N VAL A 274 6.43 4.95 0.73
CA VAL A 274 6.11 5.15 2.15
C VAL A 274 7.39 5.35 2.95
N GLY A 275 7.50 6.49 3.62
CA GLY A 275 8.53 6.74 4.62
C GLY A 275 7.92 6.68 6.02
N SER A 276 8.52 5.92 6.94
CA SER A 276 8.02 5.77 8.31
C SER A 276 9.14 5.91 9.35
N TYR A 277 8.79 6.44 10.52
CA TYR A 277 9.67 6.57 11.67
C TYR A 277 8.90 6.39 12.96
N GLY A 278 9.38 5.48 13.81
CA GLY A 278 8.73 5.11 15.08
C GLY A 278 9.54 5.42 16.35
N GLY A 279 10.64 6.18 16.24
CA GLY A 279 11.48 6.57 17.39
C GLY A 279 12.86 5.92 17.44
N THR A 280 13.10 4.84 16.69
CA THR A 280 14.39 4.12 16.65
C THR A 280 15.03 4.08 15.27
N ASP A 281 14.22 3.81 14.25
CA ASP A 281 14.68 3.58 12.88
C ASP A 281 13.77 4.34 11.92
N ILE A 282 14.40 5.04 10.98
CA ILE A 282 13.72 5.57 9.79
C ILE A 282 13.74 4.45 8.74
N VAL A 283 12.59 4.20 8.12
CA VAL A 283 12.42 3.13 7.12
C VAL A 283 11.75 3.67 5.87
N LEU A 284 12.14 3.12 4.72
CA LEU A 284 11.58 3.47 3.42
C LEU A 284 11.04 2.21 2.73
N TYR A 285 9.80 2.28 2.29
CA TYR A 285 9.15 1.25 1.49
C TYR A 285 8.81 1.79 0.10
N VAL A 286 8.96 0.94 -0.91
CA VAL A 286 8.48 1.20 -2.27
C VAL A 286 7.71 -0.03 -2.74
N ASN A 287 6.46 0.16 -3.16
CA ASN A 287 5.52 -0.91 -3.51
C ASN A 287 5.39 -1.95 -2.39
N ALA A 288 5.29 -1.44 -1.16
CA ALA A 288 5.25 -2.21 0.09
C ALA A 288 6.45 -3.11 0.39
N ILE A 289 7.55 -2.99 -0.37
CA ILE A 289 8.83 -3.66 -0.10
C ILE A 289 9.72 -2.70 0.69
N LEU A 290 10.28 -3.15 1.81
CA LEU A 290 11.29 -2.40 2.56
C LEU A 290 12.55 -2.28 1.69
N VAL A 291 12.91 -1.06 1.27
CA VAL A 291 14.04 -0.80 0.37
C VAL A 291 15.27 -0.26 1.08
N ASP A 292 15.09 0.35 2.26
CA ASP A 292 16.17 0.87 3.08
C ASP A 292 15.71 1.13 4.53
N SER A 293 16.67 1.18 5.46
CA SER A 293 16.47 1.56 6.85
C SER A 293 17.74 2.12 7.46
N ASP A 294 17.64 3.16 8.29
CA ASP A 294 18.77 3.69 9.05
C ASP A 294 18.38 4.01 10.50
N GLN A 295 19.37 3.97 11.39
CA GLN A 295 19.14 4.24 12.80
C GLN A 295 18.96 5.75 13.03
N PHE A 296 17.86 6.13 13.67
CA PHE A 296 17.61 7.51 14.06
C PHE A 296 16.95 7.56 15.43
N THR A 297 17.64 8.13 16.41
CA THR A 297 17.10 8.32 17.75
C THR A 297 16.98 9.79 18.05
N GLY A 298 15.76 10.29 18.24
CA GLY A 298 15.53 11.68 18.59
C GLY A 298 14.19 12.21 18.08
N PRO A 299 13.83 13.43 18.44
CA PRO A 299 12.62 14.05 17.93
C PRO A 299 12.78 14.39 16.44
N ILE A 300 11.66 14.52 15.75
CA ILE A 300 11.56 15.26 14.50
C ILE A 300 11.44 16.75 14.85
N HIS A 301 12.16 17.60 14.14
CA HIS A 301 12.12 19.03 14.36
C HIS A 301 10.76 19.62 13.98
N SER A 302 10.12 20.35 14.90
CA SER A 302 8.91 21.12 14.61
C SER A 302 9.28 22.39 13.83
N SER A 303 8.76 22.51 12.60
CA SER A 303 9.04 23.64 11.69
C SER A 303 7.81 24.53 11.50
N PRO A 304 7.93 25.87 11.49
CA PRO A 304 6.80 26.76 11.21
C PRO A 304 6.42 26.81 9.72
N ASN A 305 7.19 26.17 8.84
CA ASN A 305 6.94 26.21 7.40
C ASN A 305 5.74 25.34 7.00
N SER A 306 5.10 25.68 5.88
CA SER A 306 4.03 24.85 5.35
C SER A 306 4.51 23.46 4.93
N ALA A 307 3.63 22.46 5.05
CA ALA A 307 3.77 21.20 4.34
C ALA A 307 3.31 21.40 2.88
N LEU A 308 4.10 20.90 1.94
CA LEU A 308 3.90 21.11 0.51
C LEU A 308 3.83 19.76 -0.20
N ILE A 309 2.85 19.59 -1.09
CA ILE A 309 2.80 18.46 -2.03
C ILE A 309 3.30 18.95 -3.38
N GLY A 310 4.16 18.16 -4.04
CA GLY A 310 4.68 18.46 -5.37
C GLY A 310 5.85 19.46 -5.41
N ALA A 311 6.34 19.91 -4.25
CA ALA A 311 7.51 20.78 -4.14
C ALA A 311 8.41 20.34 -2.98
N TYR A 312 9.73 20.50 -3.16
CA TYR A 312 10.71 20.26 -2.09
C TYR A 312 10.75 21.42 -1.10
N ASP A 313 10.83 22.65 -1.61
CA ASP A 313 10.76 23.91 -0.88
C ASP A 313 10.34 25.06 -1.82
N LEU A 314 9.75 26.13 -1.27
CA LEU A 314 9.35 27.30 -2.05
C LEU A 314 10.57 28.20 -2.31
N GLY A 315 10.83 28.50 -3.58
CA GLY A 315 11.94 29.38 -3.99
C GLY A 315 13.14 28.66 -4.61
N ASN A 316 13.10 27.33 -4.68
CA ASN A 316 14.02 26.50 -5.44
C ASN A 316 13.35 25.96 -6.72
N THR A 317 14.07 25.21 -7.56
CA THR A 317 13.59 24.59 -8.81
C THR A 317 13.26 23.09 -8.65
N ALA A 318 12.91 22.64 -7.44
CA ALA A 318 12.73 21.22 -7.11
C ALA A 318 11.23 20.85 -7.03
N TYR A 319 10.51 21.05 -8.13
CA TYR A 319 9.09 20.72 -8.28
C TYR A 319 8.93 19.35 -8.91
N PHE A 320 7.81 18.69 -8.61
CA PHE A 320 7.49 17.37 -9.12
C PHE A 320 7.06 17.45 -10.61
N ASP A 321 7.60 16.57 -11.45
CA ASP A 321 7.12 16.37 -12.83
C ASP A 321 6.45 15.00 -12.93
N GLY A 322 5.11 15.00 -12.99
CA GLY A 322 4.35 13.77 -13.02
C GLY A 322 2.98 13.88 -12.38
N ILE A 323 2.53 12.78 -11.78
CA ILE A 323 1.21 12.66 -11.16
C ILE A 323 1.38 12.16 -9.73
N ILE A 324 0.68 12.78 -8.77
CA ILE A 324 0.60 12.34 -7.38
C ILE A 324 -0.86 12.08 -7.00
N SER A 325 -1.10 11.01 -6.24
CA SER A 325 -2.42 10.54 -5.80
C SER A 325 -2.33 10.00 -4.37
N GLU A 326 -3.45 10.03 -3.64
CA GLU A 326 -3.61 9.33 -2.35
C GLU A 326 -2.51 9.67 -1.32
N VAL A 327 -2.29 10.96 -1.08
CA VAL A 327 -1.25 11.43 -0.16
C VAL A 327 -1.75 11.37 1.27
N ARG A 328 -1.01 10.72 2.17
CA ARG A 328 -1.35 10.65 3.60
C ARG A 328 -0.17 11.01 4.49
N ILE A 329 -0.49 11.57 5.66
CA ILE A 329 0.43 11.76 6.78
C ILE A 329 -0.21 11.17 8.03
N TYR A 330 0.57 10.36 8.75
CA TYR A 330 0.23 9.83 10.07
C TYR A 330 1.18 10.36 11.13
N ASN A 331 0.69 10.64 12.33
CA ASN A 331 1.50 10.98 13.51
C ASN A 331 1.98 9.73 14.30
N ARG A 332 2.12 8.61 13.58
CA ARG A 332 2.63 7.33 14.08
C ARG A 332 3.38 6.59 12.99
N ALA A 333 4.17 5.60 13.39
CA ALA A 333 4.67 4.60 12.45
C ALA A 333 3.55 3.64 12.07
N LEU A 334 3.34 3.43 10.77
CA LEU A 334 2.56 2.31 10.25
C LEU A 334 3.39 1.02 10.30
N SER A 335 2.73 -0.11 10.54
CA SER A 335 3.34 -1.44 10.40
C SER A 335 3.50 -1.83 8.93
N ALA A 336 4.33 -2.85 8.66
CA ALA A 336 4.50 -3.37 7.30
C ALA A 336 3.18 -3.94 6.73
N GLU A 337 2.33 -4.49 7.59
CA GLU A 337 1.01 -5.02 7.23
C GLU A 337 0.05 -3.91 6.83
N GLU A 338 0.02 -2.81 7.58
CA GLU A 338 -0.76 -1.62 7.22
C GLU A 338 -0.31 -1.06 5.88
N ILE A 339 1.00 -0.87 5.68
CA ILE A 339 1.58 -0.38 4.42
C ILE A 339 1.20 -1.30 3.24
N ARG A 340 1.28 -2.62 3.41
CA ARG A 340 0.85 -3.59 2.39
C ARG A 340 -0.65 -3.53 2.13
N TYR A 341 -1.45 -3.28 3.17
CA TYR A 341 -2.89 -3.07 3.03
C TYR A 341 -3.17 -1.81 2.19
N HIS A 342 -2.49 -0.68 2.44
CA HIS A 342 -2.61 0.53 1.62
C HIS A 342 -2.16 0.31 0.17
N TYR A 343 -1.06 -0.42 -0.03
CA TYR A 343 -0.56 -0.76 -1.37
C TYR A 343 -1.55 -1.62 -2.18
N ASN A 344 -2.10 -2.66 -1.57
CA ASN A 344 -3.04 -3.57 -2.23
C ASN A 344 -4.51 -3.15 -2.07
N ARG A 345 -4.79 -2.05 -1.37
CA ARG A 345 -6.12 -1.62 -0.88
C ARG A 345 -6.93 -2.76 -0.23
N GLY A 346 -6.28 -3.63 0.55
CA GLY A 346 -6.89 -4.81 1.16
C GLY A 346 -7.21 -5.96 0.20
N GLY A 347 -6.82 -5.86 -1.08
CA GLY A 347 -6.94 -6.92 -2.07
C GLY A 347 -5.89 -8.02 -1.92
N PRO A 348 -6.12 -9.18 -2.56
CA PRO A 348 -5.14 -10.27 -2.64
C PRO A 348 -3.89 -9.85 -3.43
N VAL A 349 -2.76 -10.51 -3.20
CA VAL A 349 -1.52 -10.34 -4.00
C VAL A 349 -1.51 -11.17 -5.28
N ALA A 350 -2.40 -12.15 -5.37
CA ALA A 350 -2.72 -12.88 -6.59
C ALA A 350 -4.18 -13.34 -6.53
N HIS A 351 -4.92 -13.20 -7.64
CA HIS A 351 -6.33 -13.55 -7.71
C HIS A 351 -6.71 -14.14 -9.07
N TRP A 352 -6.85 -15.46 -9.11
CA TRP A 352 -7.29 -16.20 -10.30
C TRP A 352 -8.78 -16.52 -10.18
N LYS A 353 -9.58 -15.89 -11.06
CA LYS A 353 -11.04 -16.06 -11.11
C LYS A 353 -11.48 -17.26 -11.94
N PHE A 354 -10.61 -17.78 -12.81
CA PHE A 354 -10.93 -18.89 -13.72
C PHE A 354 -12.18 -18.64 -14.62
N ASP A 355 -12.46 -17.37 -14.93
CA ASP A 355 -13.62 -16.91 -15.71
C ASP A 355 -13.35 -16.80 -17.22
N GLU A 356 -12.14 -17.09 -17.68
CA GLU A 356 -11.70 -16.87 -19.07
C GLU A 356 -12.45 -17.76 -20.08
N GLY A 357 -13.04 -18.86 -19.61
CA GLY A 357 -13.90 -19.77 -20.39
C GLY A 357 -13.19 -20.59 -21.48
N SER A 358 -11.96 -20.23 -21.86
CA SER A 358 -11.09 -20.98 -22.78
C SER A 358 -9.64 -20.48 -22.74
N GLY A 359 -8.67 -21.32 -23.09
CA GLY A 359 -7.25 -20.95 -23.16
C GLY A 359 -6.35 -21.81 -22.27
N GLN A 360 -5.06 -21.46 -22.22
CA GLN A 360 -4.06 -22.08 -21.34
C GLN A 360 -3.52 -21.12 -20.27
N THR A 361 -4.05 -19.90 -20.20
CA THR A 361 -3.64 -18.90 -19.21
C THR A 361 -4.85 -18.56 -18.34
N ALA A 362 -4.70 -18.66 -17.02
CA ALA A 362 -5.59 -18.04 -16.06
C ALA A 362 -4.96 -16.71 -15.63
N HIS A 363 -5.66 -15.61 -15.87
CA HIS A 363 -5.08 -14.28 -15.64
C HIS A 363 -5.16 -13.91 -14.16
N ASP A 364 -4.08 -13.34 -13.65
CA ASP A 364 -4.09 -12.74 -12.32
C ASP A 364 -4.82 -11.39 -12.38
N SER A 365 -5.92 -11.29 -11.63
CA SER A 365 -6.73 -10.06 -11.57
C SER A 365 -6.27 -9.08 -10.49
N ALA A 366 -5.25 -9.45 -9.70
CA ALA A 366 -4.68 -8.62 -8.63
C ALA A 366 -3.26 -8.12 -8.91
N GLY A 367 -2.57 -8.70 -9.91
CA GLY A 367 -1.19 -8.37 -10.26
C GLY A 367 -0.78 -8.98 -11.60
N ASP A 368 0.52 -9.23 -11.77
CA ASP A 368 1.10 -9.77 -13.01
C ASP A 368 1.45 -11.28 -12.92
N ALA A 369 0.94 -12.00 -11.91
CA ALA A 369 1.27 -13.41 -11.67
C ALA A 369 0.37 -14.38 -12.45
N ASP A 370 0.27 -14.19 -13.77
CA ASP A 370 -0.54 -15.05 -14.65
C ASP A 370 -0.16 -16.54 -14.51
N ALA A 371 -1.16 -17.40 -14.29
CA ALA A 371 -0.95 -18.84 -14.16
C ALA A 371 -1.09 -19.54 -15.52
N GLN A 372 -0.19 -20.49 -15.78
CA GLN A 372 -0.26 -21.36 -16.95
C GLN A 372 -0.94 -22.68 -16.56
N LEU A 373 -2.01 -23.04 -17.26
CA LEU A 373 -2.69 -24.32 -17.10
C LEU A 373 -1.76 -25.45 -17.55
N GLY A 374 -1.63 -26.47 -16.72
CA GLY A 374 -0.87 -27.67 -17.07
C GLY A 374 -1.51 -28.39 -18.26
N SER A 375 -0.71 -28.89 -19.19
CA SER A 375 -1.22 -29.75 -20.26
C SER A 375 -1.69 -31.08 -19.70
N ASP A 376 -2.92 -31.50 -20.00
CA ASP A 376 -3.37 -32.86 -19.76
C ASP A 376 -2.38 -33.84 -20.43
N ALA A 377 -1.78 -34.73 -19.65
CA ALA A 377 -0.96 -35.82 -20.15
C ALA A 377 -1.78 -37.10 -20.32
#